data_AF-A0A5J4VLU9-F1
#
_entry.id   AF-A0A5J4VLU9-F1
#
_cell.length_a   1.000
_cell.length_b   1.000
_cell.length_c   1.000
_cell.angle_alpha   90.00
_cell.angle_beta   90.00
_cell.angle_gamma   90.00
#
_symmetry.space_group_name_H-M   'P 1'
#
loop_
_entity.id
_entity.type
_entity.pdbx_description
1 polymer ?
#
loop_
_entity_poly.entity_id
_entity_poly.type
_entity_poly.pdbx_seq_one_letter_code
_entity_poly.pdbx_strand_id
1 'polypeptide(L)'
;MKNKIFYNLERLHNLDMKQLIISFLKKGQFNQYRIYLASLLVELAGATQDTKLAVATRYEFIELSNIIRWSSEQSKEFARPLQDWVCEAVQNIIDDNPDAILLGSESGIIDELQQLLGEILELDEIKFVHANSLKLFTTYGSDEVQEKMHNMGICKSILKNIQSKNIGVGMDNMNQIFF
;
A
#
# COMPACT_ATOMS: atom_id res chain seq x y z
N MET A 1 -14.10 1.27 -53.33
CA MET A 1 -14.02 0.37 -52.16
C MET A 1 -12.72 0.64 -51.43
N LYS A 2 -12.73 1.35 -50.28
CA LYS A 2 -11.53 1.39 -49.41
C LYS A 2 -11.26 -0.05 -48.96
N ASN A 3 -10.08 -0.53 -49.30
CA ASN A 3 -9.71 -1.94 -49.16
C ASN A 3 -9.73 -2.31 -47.67
N LYS A 4 -10.36 -3.44 -47.29
CA LYS A 4 -10.52 -3.90 -45.90
C LYS A 4 -9.18 -3.94 -45.13
N ILE A 5 -8.10 -4.15 -45.87
CA ILE A 5 -6.70 -4.11 -45.41
C ILE A 5 -6.31 -2.71 -44.89
N PHE A 6 -6.66 -1.65 -45.61
CA PHE A 6 -6.32 -0.27 -45.23
C PHE A 6 -7.01 0.14 -43.92
N TYR A 7 -8.29 -0.21 -43.75
CA TYR A 7 -9.04 0.04 -42.51
C TYR A 7 -8.45 -0.72 -41.31
N ASN A 8 -8.01 -1.97 -41.52
CA ASN A 8 -7.37 -2.76 -40.48
C ASN A 8 -5.99 -2.18 -40.09
N LEU A 9 -5.21 -1.67 -41.05
CA LEU A 9 -3.92 -1.03 -40.78
C LEU A 9 -4.06 0.29 -40.01
N GLU A 10 -5.02 1.15 -40.39
CA GLU A 10 -5.34 2.38 -39.64
C GLU A 10 -5.77 2.06 -38.19
N ARG A 11 -6.59 1.01 -38.02
CA ARG A 11 -7.04 0.58 -36.70
C ARG A 11 -5.89 0.06 -35.84
N LEU A 12 -4.97 -0.72 -36.41
CA LEU A 12 -3.77 -1.21 -35.71
C LEU A 12 -2.86 -0.06 -35.29
N HIS A 13 -2.54 0.87 -36.21
CA HIS A 13 -1.74 2.05 -35.90
C HIS A 13 -2.36 2.91 -34.78
N ASN A 14 -3.68 3.08 -34.79
CA ASN A 14 -4.39 3.81 -33.74
C ASN A 14 -4.40 3.08 -32.38
N LEU A 15 -4.36 1.73 -32.38
CA LEU A 15 -4.23 0.94 -31.15
C LEU A 15 -2.82 1.06 -30.58
N ASP A 16 -1.79 0.99 -31.42
CA ASP A 16 -0.39 1.11 -30.99
C ASP A 16 -0.10 2.50 -30.39
N MET A 17 -0.60 3.57 -31.03
CA MET A 17 -0.50 4.93 -30.49
C MET A 17 -1.21 5.09 -29.15
N LYS A 18 -2.40 4.48 -28.97
CA LYS A 18 -3.10 4.49 -27.68
C LYS A 18 -2.31 3.77 -26.60
N GLN A 19 -1.75 2.61 -26.91
CA GLN A 19 -0.92 1.86 -25.95
C GLN A 19 0.33 2.65 -25.55
N LEU A 20 0.97 3.34 -26.50
CA LEU A 20 2.12 4.18 -26.23
C LEU A 20 1.77 5.35 -25.28
N ILE A 21 0.64 6.02 -25.52
CA ILE A 21 0.17 7.11 -24.65
C ILE A 21 -0.14 6.58 -23.25
N ILE A 22 -0.83 5.45 -23.13
CA ILE A 22 -1.13 4.82 -21.83
C ILE A 22 0.17 4.47 -21.09
N SER A 23 1.13 3.88 -21.77
CA SER A 23 2.44 3.53 -21.20
C SER A 23 3.18 4.78 -20.70
N PHE A 24 3.18 5.85 -21.50
CA PHE A 24 3.79 7.12 -21.11
C PHE A 24 3.13 7.73 -19.87
N LEU A 25 1.79 7.77 -19.82
CA LEU A 25 1.04 8.29 -18.68
C LEU A 25 1.28 7.46 -17.41
N LYS A 26 1.30 6.13 -17.51
CA LYS A 26 1.60 5.24 -16.37
C LYS A 26 2.98 5.51 -15.79
N LYS A 27 3.99 5.64 -16.65
CA LYS A 27 5.36 5.97 -16.22
C LYS A 27 5.43 7.36 -15.57
N GLY A 28 4.71 8.33 -16.12
CA GLY A 28 4.59 9.68 -15.54
C GLY A 28 4.01 9.64 -14.13
N GLN A 29 2.87 8.96 -13.94
CA GLN A 29 2.22 8.84 -12.64
C GLN A 29 3.09 8.10 -11.62
N PHE A 30 3.72 6.99 -12.03
CA PHE A 30 4.66 6.25 -11.18
C PHE A 30 5.78 7.17 -10.66
N ASN A 31 6.38 7.98 -11.54
CA ASN A 31 7.45 8.89 -11.15
C ASN A 31 6.96 9.98 -10.18
N GLN A 32 5.74 10.49 -10.37
CA GLN A 32 5.15 11.46 -9.45
C GLN A 32 4.98 10.87 -8.05
N TYR A 33 4.40 9.67 -7.95
CA TYR A 33 4.25 8.98 -6.67
C TYR A 33 5.60 8.62 -6.04
N ARG A 34 6.60 8.23 -6.83
CA ARG A 34 7.96 7.99 -6.34
C ARG A 34 8.57 9.25 -5.72
N ILE A 35 8.47 10.39 -6.40
CA ILE A 35 9.01 11.66 -5.88
C ILE A 35 8.27 12.08 -4.61
N TYR A 36 6.94 11.96 -4.62
CA TYR A 36 6.10 12.23 -3.47
C TYR A 36 6.50 11.40 -2.25
N LEU A 37 6.46 10.08 -2.37
CA LEU A 37 6.78 9.16 -1.28
C LEU A 37 8.22 9.29 -0.80
N ALA A 38 9.18 9.53 -1.71
CA ALA A 38 10.57 9.80 -1.30
C ALA A 38 10.65 11.05 -0.43
N SER A 39 9.92 12.12 -0.78
CA SER A 39 9.93 13.36 -0.02
C SER A 39 9.25 13.18 1.34
N LEU A 40 8.12 12.47 1.38
CA LEU A 40 7.42 12.13 2.61
C LEU A 40 8.29 11.28 3.56
N LEU A 41 8.94 10.23 3.05
CA LEU A 41 9.83 9.39 3.86
C LEU A 41 11.01 10.17 4.42
N VAL A 42 11.53 11.16 3.68
CA VAL A 42 12.56 12.08 4.19
C VAL A 42 11.99 13.00 5.28
N GLU A 43 10.77 13.52 5.13
CA GLU A 43 10.11 14.34 6.16
C GLU A 43 9.88 13.55 7.45
N LEU A 44 9.53 12.26 7.34
CA LEU A 44 9.27 11.38 8.48
C LEU A 44 10.55 10.86 9.16
N ALA A 45 11.67 10.82 8.44
CA ALA A 45 12.92 10.27 8.96
C ALA A 45 13.44 11.08 10.15
N GLY A 46 13.39 10.49 11.34
CA GLY A 46 13.81 11.15 12.59
C GLY A 46 12.86 12.26 13.06
N ALA A 47 11.66 12.35 12.48
CA ALA A 47 10.63 13.30 12.88
C ALA A 47 10.12 13.04 14.30
N THR A 48 9.71 14.10 14.99
CA THR A 48 9.02 14.01 16.28
C THR A 48 7.59 13.50 16.09
N GLN A 49 6.95 13.05 17.19
CA GLN A 49 5.54 12.64 17.15
C GLN A 49 4.61 13.76 16.71
N ASP A 50 4.86 15.00 17.13
CA ASP A 50 4.09 16.16 16.68
C ASP A 50 4.20 16.39 15.17
N THR A 51 5.40 16.22 14.59
CA THR A 51 5.59 16.34 13.14
C THR A 51 4.87 15.21 12.40
N LYS A 52 4.94 13.97 12.90
CA LYS A 52 4.22 12.82 12.32
C LYS A 52 2.69 13.02 12.37
N LEU A 53 2.17 13.54 13.48
CA LEU A 53 0.75 13.89 13.61
C LEU A 53 0.37 15.04 12.67
N ALA A 54 1.23 16.06 12.54
CA ALA A 54 1.03 17.16 11.60
C ALA A 54 1.00 16.68 10.13
N VAL A 55 1.74 15.63 9.79
CA VAL A 55 1.62 14.95 8.49
C VAL A 55 0.27 14.25 8.39
N ALA A 56 -0.10 13.42 9.37
CA ALA A 56 -1.37 12.69 9.37
C ALA A 56 -2.60 13.60 9.18
N THR A 57 -2.61 14.78 9.80
CA THR A 57 -3.70 15.77 9.70
C THR A 57 -3.87 16.41 8.32
N ARG A 58 -2.91 16.27 7.40
CA ARG A 58 -2.99 16.81 6.03
C ARG A 58 -3.67 15.86 5.04
N TYR A 59 -4.49 14.93 5.53
CA TYR A 59 -5.13 13.86 4.73
C TYR A 59 -4.14 12.88 4.10
N GLU A 60 -2.95 12.73 4.69
CA GLU A 60 -1.86 11.91 4.15
C GLU A 60 -2.31 10.46 3.90
N PHE A 61 -3.07 9.88 4.83
CA PHE A 61 -3.57 8.50 4.66
C PHE A 61 -4.52 8.32 3.47
N ILE A 62 -5.26 9.35 3.08
CA ILE A 62 -6.12 9.29 1.88
C ILE A 62 -5.25 9.20 0.63
N GLU A 63 -4.18 10.00 0.56
CA GLU A 63 -3.25 9.96 -0.58
C GLU A 63 -2.51 8.62 -0.64
N LEU A 64 -2.02 8.13 0.50
CA LEU A 64 -1.40 6.80 0.61
C LEU A 64 -2.35 5.67 0.16
N SER A 65 -3.64 5.77 0.50
CA SER A 65 -4.67 4.83 0.05
C SER A 65 -4.86 4.87 -1.47
N ASN A 66 -4.89 6.08 -2.04
CA ASN A 66 -5.02 6.27 -3.49
C ASN A 66 -3.81 5.69 -4.25
N ILE A 67 -2.61 5.80 -3.67
CA ILE A 67 -1.40 5.21 -4.26
C ILE A 67 -1.49 3.69 -4.26
N ILE A 68 -1.92 3.04 -3.17
CA ILE A 68 -2.14 1.58 -3.15
C ILE A 68 -3.14 1.18 -4.23
N ARG A 69 -4.30 1.84 -4.28
CA ARG A 69 -5.35 1.54 -5.26
C ARG A 69 -4.89 1.72 -6.70
N TRP A 70 -4.16 2.79 -7.00
CA TRP A 70 -3.61 2.98 -8.34
C TRP A 70 -2.56 1.90 -8.68
N SER A 71 -1.70 1.58 -7.72
CA SER A 71 -0.60 0.64 -7.89
C SER A 71 -1.08 -0.81 -8.08
N SER A 72 -2.20 -1.21 -7.48
CA SER A 72 -2.76 -2.56 -7.56
C SER A 72 -3.23 -2.92 -8.98
N GLU A 73 -3.56 -1.92 -9.80
CA GLU A 73 -3.93 -2.07 -11.21
C GLU A 73 -2.72 -2.09 -12.16
N GLN A 74 -1.49 -1.93 -11.65
CA GLN A 74 -0.28 -1.89 -12.46
C GLN A 74 0.50 -3.20 -12.45
N SER A 75 1.48 -3.32 -13.36
CA SER A 75 2.44 -4.42 -13.30
C SER A 75 3.29 -4.34 -12.03
N LYS A 76 3.78 -5.49 -11.57
CA LYS A 76 4.60 -5.62 -10.35
C LYS A 76 5.79 -4.65 -10.31
N GLU A 77 6.40 -4.36 -11.46
CA GLU A 77 7.51 -3.40 -11.59
C GLU A 77 7.16 -1.99 -11.09
N PHE A 78 5.94 -1.51 -11.36
CA PHE A 78 5.47 -0.22 -10.86
C PHE A 78 4.82 -0.35 -9.49
N ALA A 79 4.13 -1.47 -9.23
CA ALA A 79 3.32 -1.64 -8.05
C ALA A 79 4.14 -1.79 -6.77
N ARG A 80 5.06 -2.77 -6.75
CA ARG A 80 5.76 -3.18 -5.52
C ARG A 80 6.60 -2.07 -4.89
N PRO A 81 7.36 -1.25 -5.64
CA PRO A 81 8.13 -0.17 -5.03
C PRO A 81 7.26 0.90 -4.37
N LEU A 82 6.05 1.16 -4.89
CA LEU A 82 5.13 2.12 -4.28
C LEU A 82 4.45 1.53 -3.05
N GLN A 83 3.99 0.28 -3.13
CA GLN A 83 3.33 -0.42 -2.02
C GLN A 83 4.27 -0.57 -0.81
N ASP A 84 5.53 -0.93 -1.04
CA ASP A 84 6.55 -0.98 0.00
C ASP A 84 6.71 0.38 0.70
N TRP A 85 6.79 1.45 -0.08
CA TRP A 85 7.01 2.81 0.43
C TRP A 85 5.78 3.39 1.13
N VAL A 86 4.58 3.03 0.69
CA VAL A 86 3.35 3.37 1.41
C VAL A 86 3.33 2.69 2.77
N CYS A 87 3.60 1.38 2.85
CA CYS A 87 3.65 0.67 4.13
C CYS A 87 4.71 1.26 5.07
N GLU A 88 5.88 1.64 4.52
CA GLU A 88 6.93 2.33 5.27
C GLU A 88 6.44 3.69 5.81
N ALA A 89 5.80 4.51 4.98
CA ALA A 89 5.26 5.79 5.41
C ALA A 89 4.19 5.63 6.49
N VAL A 90 3.24 4.71 6.29
CA VAL A 90 2.19 4.42 7.27
C VAL A 90 2.79 4.03 8.62
N GLN A 91 3.71 3.05 8.67
CA GLN A 91 4.30 2.63 9.93
C GLN A 91 5.03 3.78 10.63
N ASN A 92 5.74 4.64 9.88
CA ASN A 92 6.46 5.77 10.45
C ASN A 92 5.52 6.81 11.06
N ILE A 93 4.37 7.06 10.42
CA ILE A 93 3.37 8.02 10.90
C ILE A 93 2.70 7.54 12.19
N ILE A 94 2.32 6.25 12.27
CA ILE A 94 1.49 5.72 13.36
C ILE A 94 2.26 5.11 14.53
N ASP A 95 3.56 4.88 14.38
CA ASP A 95 4.39 4.28 15.43
C ASP A 95 4.38 5.16 16.70
N ASP A 96 3.84 4.59 17.79
CA ASP A 96 3.63 5.24 19.09
C ASP A 96 2.86 6.58 18.97
N ASN A 97 1.86 6.61 18.07
CA ASN A 97 1.05 7.81 17.79
C ASN A 97 -0.46 7.50 17.71
N PRO A 98 -1.16 7.39 18.86
CA PRO A 98 -2.58 7.03 18.90
C PRO A 98 -3.50 8.00 18.13
N ASP A 99 -3.18 9.30 18.13
CA ASP A 99 -3.98 10.30 17.40
C ASP A 99 -3.86 10.10 15.88
N ALA A 100 -2.65 9.81 15.37
CA ALA A 100 -2.45 9.47 13.97
C ALA A 100 -3.14 8.15 13.59
N ILE A 101 -3.24 7.21 14.52
CA ILE A 101 -3.97 5.94 14.32
C ILE A 101 -5.46 6.18 14.13
N LEU A 102 -6.07 7.05 14.96
CA LEU A 102 -7.48 7.40 14.80
C LEU A 102 -7.73 7.98 13.40
N LEU A 103 -6.92 8.95 12.97
CA LEU A 103 -6.99 9.53 11.63
C LEU A 103 -6.82 8.49 10.53
N GLY A 104 -5.86 7.58 10.68
CA GLY A 104 -5.66 6.47 9.75
C GLY A 104 -6.88 5.56 9.67
N SER A 105 -7.48 5.21 10.82
CA SER A 105 -8.61 4.30 10.89
C SER A 105 -9.88 4.81 10.19
N GLU A 106 -10.01 6.13 10.04
CA GLU A 106 -11.14 6.80 9.36
C GLU A 106 -10.88 7.05 7.87
N SER A 107 -9.64 6.89 7.39
CA SER A 107 -9.21 7.28 6.03
C SER A 107 -9.43 6.22 4.94
N GLY A 108 -9.69 4.96 5.32
CA GLY A 108 -9.71 3.82 4.40
C GLY A 108 -8.36 3.14 4.16
N ILE A 109 -7.26 3.63 4.75
CA ILE A 109 -5.93 3.01 4.58
C ILE A 109 -5.86 1.59 5.13
N ILE A 110 -6.60 1.28 6.21
CA ILE A 110 -6.64 -0.07 6.77
C ILE A 110 -7.23 -1.07 5.77
N ASP A 111 -8.28 -0.68 5.04
CA ASP A 111 -8.91 -1.52 4.02
C ASP A 111 -7.93 -1.81 2.87
N GLU A 112 -7.24 -0.78 2.37
CA GLU A 112 -6.25 -0.90 1.30
C GLU A 112 -5.04 -1.76 1.73
N LEU A 113 -4.56 -1.58 2.95
CA LEU A 113 -3.48 -2.41 3.51
C LEU A 113 -3.92 -3.86 3.71
N GLN A 114 -5.15 -4.10 4.17
CA GLN A 114 -5.69 -5.45 4.29
C GLN A 114 -5.76 -6.12 2.93
N GLN A 115 -6.29 -5.43 1.91
CA GLN A 115 -6.36 -5.96 0.56
C GLN A 115 -4.97 -6.24 -0.01
N LEU A 116 -4.01 -5.34 0.29
CA LEU A 116 -2.62 -5.51 -0.09
C LEU A 116 -2.04 -6.84 0.42
N LEU A 117 -2.22 -7.16 1.70
CA LEU A 117 -1.73 -8.40 2.31
C LEU A 117 -2.58 -9.64 2.02
N GLY A 118 -3.89 -9.48 1.82
CA GLY A 118 -4.82 -10.59 1.69
C GLY A 118 -4.97 -11.11 0.26
N GLU A 119 -4.82 -10.24 -0.73
CA GLU A 119 -5.22 -10.48 -2.11
C GLU A 119 -4.17 -10.08 -3.15
N ILE A 120 -3.47 -8.96 -2.95
CA ILE A 120 -2.62 -8.35 -3.99
C ILE A 120 -1.19 -8.88 -3.98
N LEU A 121 -0.60 -9.08 -2.80
CA LEU A 121 0.76 -9.62 -2.66
C LEU A 121 0.73 -11.15 -2.70
N GLU A 122 1.64 -11.74 -3.48
CA GLU A 122 1.94 -13.17 -3.35
C GLU A 122 2.67 -13.41 -2.03
N LEU A 123 2.53 -14.62 -1.48
CA LEU A 123 3.03 -14.97 -0.15
C LEU A 123 4.54 -14.73 0.04
N ASP A 124 5.32 -14.94 -1.02
CA ASP A 124 6.78 -14.74 -1.05
C ASP A 124 7.18 -13.26 -1.28
N GLU A 125 6.24 -12.41 -1.70
CA GLU A 125 6.44 -10.97 -1.85
C GLU A 125 6.14 -10.21 -0.54
N ILE A 126 5.47 -10.84 0.42
CA ILE A 126 5.11 -10.22 1.71
C ILE A 126 6.36 -10.03 2.55
N LYS A 127 6.62 -8.77 2.90
CA LYS A 127 7.71 -8.32 3.75
C LYS A 127 7.18 -7.94 5.12
N PHE A 128 8.10 -7.85 6.09
CA PHE A 128 7.76 -7.39 7.44
C PHE A 128 7.05 -6.03 7.43
N VAL A 129 7.51 -5.07 6.61
CA VAL A 129 6.90 -3.73 6.52
C VAL A 129 5.41 -3.75 6.19
N HIS A 130 4.97 -4.71 5.35
CA HIS A 130 3.57 -4.84 4.99
C HIS A 130 2.75 -5.27 6.21
N ALA A 131 3.16 -6.35 6.88
CA ALA A 131 2.47 -6.85 8.06
C ALA A 131 2.52 -5.86 9.24
N ASN A 132 3.67 -5.22 9.44
CA ASN A 132 3.88 -4.26 10.52
C ASN A 132 2.98 -3.03 10.37
N SER A 133 2.80 -2.53 9.14
CA SER A 133 1.92 -1.38 8.87
C SER A 133 0.46 -1.62 9.31
N LEU A 134 -0.04 -2.86 9.27
CA LEU A 134 -1.35 -3.22 9.84
C LEU A 134 -1.26 -3.51 11.34
N LYS A 135 -0.24 -4.24 11.79
CA LYS A 135 -0.06 -4.61 13.20
C LYS A 135 -0.05 -3.39 14.12
N LEU A 136 0.56 -2.29 13.69
CA LEU A 136 0.64 -1.08 14.52
C LEU A 136 -0.72 -0.47 14.83
N PHE A 137 -1.69 -0.56 13.92
CA PHE A 137 -3.08 -0.14 14.21
C PHE A 137 -3.71 -0.96 15.33
N THR A 138 -3.44 -2.27 15.42
CA THR A 138 -3.93 -3.09 16.53
C THR A 138 -3.10 -2.95 17.80
N THR A 139 -1.83 -2.56 17.68
CA THR A 139 -0.90 -2.44 18.83
C THR A 139 -1.17 -1.17 19.63
N TYR A 140 -1.37 -0.05 18.93
CA TYR A 140 -1.49 1.28 19.53
C TYR A 140 -2.88 1.91 19.34
N GLY A 141 -3.78 1.25 18.59
CA GLY A 141 -5.15 1.71 18.40
C GLY A 141 -6.06 1.39 19.58
N SER A 142 -7.15 2.14 19.68
CA SER A 142 -8.19 1.94 20.67
C SER A 142 -8.91 0.60 20.50
N ASP A 143 -9.64 0.17 21.53
CA ASP A 143 -10.48 -1.04 21.49
C ASP A 143 -11.45 -1.02 20.29
N GLU A 144 -11.97 0.16 19.91
CA GLU A 144 -12.85 0.32 18.75
C GLU A 144 -12.12 0.02 17.43
N VAL A 145 -10.89 0.53 17.26
CA VAL A 145 -10.06 0.24 16.09
C VAL A 145 -9.73 -1.25 16.04
N GLN A 146 -9.37 -1.85 17.17
CA GLN A 146 -9.08 -3.29 17.27
C GLN A 146 -10.31 -4.14 16.92
N GLU A 147 -11.49 -3.80 17.43
CA GLU A 147 -12.74 -4.50 17.13
C GLU A 147 -13.09 -4.39 15.64
N LYS A 148 -12.97 -3.19 15.06
CA LYS A 148 -13.16 -2.96 13.61
C LYS A 148 -12.24 -3.88 12.80
N MET A 149 -10.95 -3.90 13.12
CA MET A 149 -9.95 -4.71 12.42
C MET A 149 -10.18 -6.22 12.60
N HIS A 150 -10.63 -6.66 13.77
CA HIS A 150 -11.04 -8.04 14.00
C HIS A 150 -12.22 -8.43 13.10
N ASN A 151 -13.24 -7.56 13.03
CA ASN A 151 -14.45 -7.80 12.24
C ASN A 151 -14.18 -7.79 10.72
N MET A 152 -13.17 -7.04 10.27
CA MET A 152 -12.65 -7.09 8.90
C MET A 152 -11.96 -8.43 8.57
N GLY A 153 -11.61 -9.23 9.56
CA GLY A 153 -10.94 -10.52 9.36
C GLY A 153 -9.43 -10.41 9.14
N ILE A 154 -8.81 -9.30 9.53
CA ILE A 154 -7.37 -9.03 9.33
C ILE A 154 -6.50 -10.13 9.94
N CYS A 155 -6.86 -10.62 11.14
CA CYS A 155 -6.15 -11.74 11.77
C CYS A 155 -6.13 -13.01 10.90
N LYS A 156 -7.21 -13.30 10.16
CA LYS A 156 -7.27 -14.45 9.26
C LYS A 156 -6.37 -14.25 8.04
N SER A 157 -6.33 -13.04 7.49
CA SER A 157 -5.42 -12.68 6.39
C SER A 157 -3.96 -12.84 6.78
N ILE A 158 -3.58 -12.38 7.98
CA ILE A 158 -2.22 -12.53 8.51
C ILE A 158 -1.88 -14.01 8.80
N LEU A 159 -2.79 -14.77 9.42
CA LEU A 159 -2.57 -16.19 9.73
C LEU A 159 -2.36 -17.06 8.49
N LYS A 160 -3.09 -16.80 7.40
CA LYS A 160 -2.88 -17.46 6.10
C LYS A 160 -1.44 -17.27 5.60
N ASN A 161 -0.88 -16.10 5.82
CA ASN A 161 0.47 -15.75 5.39
C ASN A 161 1.55 -16.42 6.25
N ILE A 162 1.28 -16.64 7.55
CA ILE A 162 2.19 -17.36 8.46
C ILE A 162 2.20 -18.88 8.17
N GLN A 163 1.04 -19.45 7.81
CA GLN A 163 0.89 -20.90 7.62
C GLN A 163 1.45 -21.45 6.31
N SER A 164 1.81 -20.59 5.35
CA SER A 164 2.22 -20.98 3.99
C SER A 164 3.70 -21.39 3.84
N LYS A 165 4.46 -21.45 4.94
CA LYS A 165 5.83 -22.02 5.09
C LYS A 165 6.96 -21.26 4.38
N ASN A 166 7.62 -20.39 5.14
CA ASN A 166 9.08 -20.22 5.13
C ASN A 166 9.57 -20.12 6.59
N ILE A 167 10.44 -21.04 6.99
CA ILE A 167 10.85 -21.30 8.39
C ILE A 167 11.67 -20.14 8.99
N GLY A 168 12.13 -19.18 8.20
CA GLY A 168 12.80 -17.96 8.67
C GLY A 168 11.87 -16.85 9.16
N VAL A 169 10.57 -16.92 8.84
CA VAL A 169 9.56 -15.89 9.17
C VAL A 169 8.63 -16.36 10.30
N GLY A 170 8.63 -17.66 10.61
CA GLY A 170 7.64 -18.27 11.50
C GLY A 170 7.93 -18.17 13.00
N MET A 171 9.20 -18.07 13.43
CA MET A 171 9.54 -18.17 14.86
C MET A 171 9.81 -16.82 15.55
N ASP A 172 10.40 -15.84 14.87
CA ASP A 172 10.61 -14.51 15.44
C ASP A 172 9.35 -13.62 15.37
N ASN A 173 8.49 -13.83 14.36
CA ASN A 173 7.27 -13.03 14.18
C ASN A 173 6.10 -13.48 15.06
N MET A 174 6.02 -14.75 15.48
CA MET A 174 4.87 -15.21 16.28
C MET A 174 4.81 -14.54 17.66
N ASN A 175 5.97 -14.26 18.27
CA ASN A 175 6.03 -13.60 19.58
C ASN A 175 5.91 -12.07 19.49
N GLN A 176 6.01 -11.48 18.30
CA GLN A 176 5.92 -10.03 18.10
C GLN A 176 4.61 -9.59 17.43
N ILE A 177 3.85 -10.50 16.80
CA ILE A 177 2.57 -10.17 16.14
C ILE A 177 1.38 -10.29 17.09
N PHE A 178 1.47 -11.10 18.14
CA PHE A 178 0.34 -11.43 19.04
C PHE A 178 0.55 -11.07 20.52
N PHE A 179 1.62 -10.33 20.85
CA PHE A 179 1.85 -9.78 22.19
C PHE A 179 2.23 -8.31 22.10
#